data_AF-F9RBU4-F1
#
_entry.id   AF-F9RBU4-F1
#
_cell.length_a   1.000
_cell.length_b   1.000
_cell.length_c   1.000
_cell.angle_alpha   90.00
_cell.angle_beta   90.00
_cell.angle_gamma   90.00
#
_symmetry.space_group_name_H-M   'P 1'
#
loop_
_entity.id
_entity.type
_entity.pdbx_description
1 polymer ?
#
loop_
_entity_poly.entity_id
_entity_poly.type
_entity_poly.pdbx_seq_one_letter_code
_entity_poly.pdbx_strand_id
1 'polypeptide(L)'
;MKLSLPPAWLLVLVGLVLNILAILMSSIVLEDLGGEVAHLSQQKQDHLYSIQLAWNSVETLERKRESLLLYMAQPQPIAEVAHAIRMDLNDWLNTPIPPLVKHNVMQLMELIDDAQREYRDQIDGFYLNNITLSEQMAQLQERIAWYRNISLFLQVFGLALILARDLARK
;
A
#
# COMPACT_ATOMS: atom_id res chain seq x y z
N MET A 1 -38.32 -21.74 44.48
CA MET A 1 -36.99 -22.36 44.26
C MET A 1 -35.93 -21.41 44.81
N LYS A 2 -35.17 -21.81 45.83
CA LYS A 2 -34.03 -21.02 46.35
C LYS A 2 -32.93 -21.07 45.28
N LEU A 3 -32.73 -19.98 44.55
CA LEU A 3 -31.55 -19.80 43.71
C LEU A 3 -30.34 -19.75 44.65
N SER A 4 -29.57 -20.84 44.71
CA SER A 4 -28.27 -20.83 45.38
C SER A 4 -27.37 -19.88 44.60
N LEU A 5 -27.06 -18.72 45.18
CA LEU A 5 -26.06 -17.82 44.62
C LEU A 5 -24.77 -18.62 44.40
N PRO A 6 -24.14 -18.54 43.21
CA PRO A 6 -22.93 -19.28 42.93
C PRO A 6 -21.84 -18.93 43.95
N PRO A 7 -20.97 -19.88 44.32
CA PRO A 7 -19.94 -19.67 45.32
C PRO A 7 -19.05 -18.48 44.96
N ALA A 8 -18.77 -17.61 45.92
CA ALA A 8 -18.01 -16.37 45.70
C ALA A 8 -16.59 -16.58 45.11
N TRP A 9 -15.98 -17.75 45.33
CA TRP A 9 -14.68 -18.10 44.74
C TRP A 9 -14.77 -18.37 43.23
N LEU A 10 -15.91 -18.90 42.76
CA LEU A 10 -16.15 -19.18 41.35
C LEU A 10 -16.25 -17.88 40.53
N LEU A 11 -16.90 -16.85 41.08
CA LEU A 11 -17.00 -15.53 40.44
C LEU A 11 -15.62 -14.90 40.19
N VAL A 12 -14.71 -15.01 41.17
CA VAL A 12 -13.33 -14.50 41.03
C VAL A 12 -12.54 -15.31 40.03
N LEU A 13 -12.64 -16.64 40.08
CA LEU A 13 -11.93 -17.49 39.14
C LEU A 13 -12.35 -17.20 37.69
N VAL A 14 -13.66 -17.06 37.45
CA VAL A 14 -14.18 -16.66 36.14
C VAL A 14 -13.67 -15.27 35.76
N GLY A 15 -13.76 -14.28 36.65
CA GLY A 15 -13.29 -12.92 36.36
C GLY A 15 -11.78 -12.85 36.03
N LEU A 16 -10.98 -13.68 36.68
CA LEU A 16 -9.53 -13.75 36.45
C LEU A 16 -9.22 -14.44 35.11
N VAL A 17 -9.92 -15.54 34.80
CA VAL A 17 -9.82 -16.22 33.48
C VAL A 17 -10.19 -15.27 32.34
N LEU A 18 -11.27 -14.50 32.47
CA LEU A 18 -11.69 -13.54 31.46
C LEU A 18 -10.66 -12.42 31.24
N ASN A 19 -10.01 -11.93 32.30
CA ASN A 19 -8.94 -10.95 32.17
C ASN A 19 -7.71 -11.53 31.47
N ILE A 20 -7.31 -12.77 31.80
CA ILE A 20 -6.21 -13.46 31.10
C ILE A 20 -6.55 -13.63 29.61
N LEU A 21 -7.77 -14.07 29.29
CA LEU A 21 -8.23 -14.18 27.90
C LEU A 21 -8.14 -12.85 27.16
N ALA A 22 -8.56 -11.75 27.79
CA ALA A 22 -8.47 -10.43 27.18
C ALA A 22 -7.02 -10.00 26.89
N ILE A 23 -6.09 -10.31 27.80
CA ILE A 23 -4.65 -10.05 27.60
C ILE A 23 -4.14 -10.87 26.42
N LEU A 24 -4.44 -12.17 26.37
CA LEU A 24 -4.01 -13.05 25.27
C LEU A 24 -4.56 -12.59 23.92
N MET A 25 -5.82 -12.14 23.88
CA MET A 25 -6.42 -11.55 22.69
C MET A 25 -5.67 -10.30 22.23
N SER A 26 -5.18 -9.48 23.17
CA SER A 26 -4.38 -8.31 22.83
C SER A 26 -2.98 -8.69 22.35
N SER A 27 -2.28 -9.58 23.05
CA SER A 27 -0.86 -9.85 22.77
C SER A 27 -0.65 -10.77 21.57
N ILE A 28 -1.60 -11.63 21.24
CA ILE A 28 -1.45 -12.58 20.13
C ILE A 28 -2.22 -12.08 18.92
N VAL A 29 -3.53 -11.87 19.07
CA VAL A 29 -4.41 -11.64 17.92
C VAL A 29 -4.30 -10.20 17.41
N LEU A 30 -4.34 -9.20 18.29
CA LEU A 30 -4.25 -7.80 17.86
C LEU A 30 -2.87 -7.41 17.34
N GLU A 31 -1.80 -7.97 17.92
CA GLU A 31 -0.43 -7.73 17.44
C GLU A 31 -0.20 -8.32 16.05
N ASP A 32 -0.64 -9.56 15.81
CA ASP A 32 -0.51 -10.23 14.51
C ASP A 32 -1.25 -9.47 13.40
N LEU A 33 -2.54 -9.18 13.61
CA LEU A 33 -3.34 -8.40 12.66
C LEU A 33 -2.77 -6.98 12.46
N GLY A 34 -2.26 -6.36 13.53
CA GLY A 34 -1.60 -5.07 13.45
C GLY A 34 -0.32 -5.11 12.62
N GLY A 35 0.46 -6.17 12.75
CA GLY A 35 1.65 -6.42 11.94
C GLY A 35 1.32 -6.61 10.47
N GLU A 36 0.27 -7.36 10.15
CA GLU A 36 -0.18 -7.55 8.77
C GLU A 36 -0.63 -6.22 8.14
N VAL A 37 -1.40 -5.39 8.86
CA VAL A 37 -1.77 -4.04 8.40
C VAL A 37 -0.54 -3.18 8.16
N ALA A 38 0.46 -3.23 9.04
CA ALA A 38 1.70 -2.47 8.86
C ALA A 38 2.48 -2.93 7.62
N HIS A 39 2.55 -4.23 7.39
CA HIS A 39 3.20 -4.81 6.21
C HIS A 39 2.49 -4.40 4.91
N LEU A 40 1.16 -4.51 4.84
CA LEU A 40 0.38 -4.06 3.67
C LEU A 40 0.52 -2.54 3.45
N SER A 41 0.58 -1.77 4.53
CA SER A 41 0.83 -0.33 4.45
C SER A 41 2.21 -0.01 3.86
N GLN A 42 3.24 -0.79 4.20
CA GLN A 42 4.57 -0.63 3.62
C GLN A 42 4.57 -0.95 2.14
N GLN A 43 3.95 -2.07 1.73
CA GLN A 43 3.84 -2.43 0.31
C GLN A 43 3.12 -1.34 -0.49
N LYS A 44 2.04 -0.79 0.06
CA LYS A 44 1.33 0.34 -0.56
C LYS A 44 2.24 1.56 -0.73
N GLN A 45 3.08 1.85 0.25
CA GLN A 45 4.05 2.96 0.17
C GLN A 45 5.10 2.71 -0.91
N ASP A 46 5.60 1.48 -1.04
CA ASP A 46 6.56 1.09 -2.07
C ASP A 46 5.96 1.18 -3.48
N HIS A 47 4.69 0.81 -3.64
CA HIS A 47 3.93 1.01 -4.87
C HIS A 47 3.74 2.48 -5.21
N LEU A 48 3.40 3.33 -4.22
CA LEU A 48 3.29 4.79 -4.44
C LEU A 48 4.60 5.40 -4.92
N TYR A 49 5.72 4.97 -4.34
CA TYR A 49 7.05 5.35 -4.81
C TYR A 49 7.26 4.91 -6.27
N SER A 50 6.95 3.66 -6.59
CA SER A 50 7.09 3.12 -7.95
C SER A 50 6.24 3.87 -8.98
N ILE A 51 5.00 4.24 -8.61
CA ILE A 51 4.12 5.10 -9.42
C ILE A 51 4.79 6.45 -9.70
N GLN A 52 5.40 7.07 -8.69
CA GLN A 52 6.08 8.36 -8.88
C GLN A 52 7.26 8.24 -9.85
N LEU A 53 8.04 7.16 -9.78
CA LEU A 53 9.16 6.93 -10.70
C LEU A 53 8.68 6.73 -12.13
N ALA A 54 7.62 5.92 -12.32
CA ALA A 54 7.02 5.71 -13.62
C ALA A 54 6.47 7.02 -14.20
N TRP A 55 5.79 7.84 -13.38
CA TRP A 55 5.31 9.16 -13.80
C TRP A 55 6.44 10.10 -14.23
N ASN A 56 7.51 10.17 -13.45
CA ASN A 56 8.69 10.96 -13.79
C ASN A 56 9.31 10.49 -15.12
N SER A 57 9.26 9.18 -15.39
CA SER A 57 9.76 8.60 -16.64
C SER A 57 8.89 8.98 -17.84
N VAL A 58 7.55 8.93 -17.70
CA VAL A 58 6.61 9.42 -18.71
C VAL A 58 6.84 10.90 -19.02
N GLU A 59 6.96 11.74 -18.00
CA GLU A 59 7.20 13.18 -18.17
C GLU A 59 8.55 13.45 -18.83
N THR A 60 9.59 12.70 -18.43
CA THR A 60 10.93 12.82 -19.02
C THR A 60 10.90 12.45 -20.51
N LEU A 61 10.21 11.36 -20.88
CA LEU A 61 10.02 10.98 -22.27
C LEU A 61 9.25 12.05 -23.06
N GLU A 62 8.24 12.69 -22.47
CA GLU A 62 7.51 13.78 -23.13
C GLU A 62 8.39 15.01 -23.37
N ARG A 63 9.22 15.39 -22.39
CA ARG A 63 10.20 16.48 -22.57
C ARG A 63 11.24 16.15 -23.64
N LYS A 64 11.68 14.89 -23.72
CA LYS A 64 12.58 14.43 -24.79
C LYS A 64 11.89 14.46 -26.15
N ARG A 65 10.61 14.06 -26.23
CA ARG A 65 9.78 14.16 -27.44
C ARG A 65 9.73 15.60 -27.95
N GLU A 66 9.42 16.56 -27.08
CA GLU A 66 9.38 17.98 -27.42
C GLU A 66 10.74 18.48 -27.93
N SER A 67 11.82 18.14 -27.22
CA SER A 67 13.18 18.52 -27.60
C SER A 67 13.58 17.95 -28.96
N LEU A 68 13.19 16.71 -29.25
CA LEU A 68 13.43 16.04 -30.52
C LEU A 68 12.64 16.68 -31.66
N LEU A 69 11.37 17.04 -31.44
CA LEU A 69 10.57 17.77 -32.41
C LEU A 69 11.15 19.16 -32.72
N LEU A 70 11.60 19.89 -31.69
CA LEU A 70 12.28 21.18 -31.85
C LEU A 70 13.57 21.04 -32.66
N TYR A 71 14.37 20.01 -32.39
CA TYR A 71 15.59 19.72 -33.16
C TYR A 71 15.28 19.44 -34.63
N MET A 72 14.28 18.59 -34.92
CA MET A 72 13.91 18.23 -36.29
C MET A 72 13.25 19.38 -37.07
N ALA A 73 12.69 20.36 -36.37
CA ALA A 73 12.14 21.57 -36.96
C ALA A 73 13.23 22.56 -37.41
N GLN A 74 14.48 22.41 -36.97
CA GLN A 74 15.56 23.31 -37.35
C GLN A 74 15.90 23.21 -38.86
N PRO A 75 16.21 24.33 -39.54
CA PRO A 75 16.54 24.32 -40.97
C PRO A 75 17.84 23.56 -41.29
N GLN A 76 18.82 23.62 -40.38
CA GLN A 76 20.13 22.98 -40.49
C GLN A 76 20.47 22.27 -39.17
N PRO A 77 20.10 20.98 -39.03
CA PRO A 77 20.37 20.21 -37.83
C PRO A 77 21.87 19.96 -37.66
N ILE A 78 22.39 20.15 -36.45
CA ILE A 78 23.80 19.88 -36.10
C ILE A 78 23.96 18.37 -35.83
N ALA A 79 24.90 17.71 -36.50
CA ALA A 79 25.04 16.24 -36.44
C ALA A 79 25.45 15.73 -35.05
N GLU A 80 26.28 16.49 -34.34
CA GLU A 80 26.74 16.20 -32.98
C GLU A 80 25.56 16.19 -31.99
N VAL A 81 24.59 17.11 -32.17
CA VAL A 81 23.37 17.18 -31.36
C VAL A 81 22.46 15.98 -31.65
N ALA A 82 22.34 15.57 -32.91
CA ALA A 82 21.61 14.35 -33.26
C ALA A 82 22.21 13.11 -32.61
N HIS A 83 23.55 13.02 -32.56
CA HIS A 83 24.22 11.90 -31.93
C HIS A 83 23.96 11.88 -30.41
N ALA A 84 24.06 13.03 -29.75
CA ALA A 84 23.79 13.16 -28.32
C ALA A 84 22.34 12.80 -27.96
N ILE A 85 21.35 13.34 -28.68
CA ILE A 85 19.92 13.03 -28.48
C ILE A 85 19.66 11.53 -28.66
N ARG A 86 20.27 10.92 -29.68
CA ARG A 86 20.09 9.50 -29.99
C ARG A 86 20.72 8.60 -28.94
N MET A 87 21.88 8.97 -28.39
CA MET A 87 22.50 8.23 -27.30
C MET A 87 21.63 8.30 -26.04
N ASP A 88 21.20 9.50 -25.66
CA ASP A 88 20.36 9.72 -24.48
C ASP A 88 19.00 9.02 -24.59
N LEU A 89 18.31 9.05 -25.74
CA LEU A 89 17.04 8.33 -25.90
C LEU A 89 17.20 6.80 -25.88
N ASN A 90 18.37 6.27 -26.26
CA ASN A 90 18.58 4.82 -26.35
C ASN A 90 18.47 4.16 -24.97
N ASP A 91 18.90 4.87 -23.93
CA ASP A 91 18.82 4.43 -22.53
C ASP A 91 17.36 4.30 -22.04
N TRP A 92 16.42 5.01 -22.67
CA TRP A 92 15.01 5.02 -22.28
C TRP A 92 14.14 4.10 -23.14
N LEU A 93 14.47 3.96 -24.42
CA LEU A 93 13.67 3.21 -25.38
C LEU A 93 14.11 1.75 -25.55
N ASN A 94 15.29 1.37 -25.05
CA ASN A 94 15.88 0.01 -25.15
C ASN A 94 15.80 -0.62 -26.55
N THR A 95 15.69 0.20 -27.58
CA THR A 95 15.44 -0.19 -28.97
C THR A 95 16.32 0.64 -29.89
N PRO A 96 16.76 0.05 -31.01
CA PRO A 96 17.64 0.77 -31.94
C PRO A 96 16.91 1.97 -32.52
N ILE A 97 17.36 3.17 -32.13
CA ILE A 97 16.74 4.41 -32.56
C ILE A 97 17.08 4.68 -34.03
N PRO A 98 16.06 4.90 -34.89
CA PRO A 98 16.28 5.23 -36.30
C PRO A 98 17.01 6.57 -36.44
N PRO A 99 17.64 6.85 -37.59
CA PRO A 99 18.28 8.13 -37.84
C PRO A 99 17.29 9.29 -37.62
N LEU A 100 17.76 10.38 -36.99
CA LEU A 100 16.99 11.59 -36.73
C LEU A 100 16.81 12.41 -38.03
N VAL A 101 16.00 11.89 -38.94
CA VAL A 101 15.62 12.52 -40.21
C VAL A 101 14.12 12.74 -40.25
N LYS A 102 13.68 13.78 -40.98
CA LYS A 102 12.26 14.17 -41.05
C LYS A 102 11.31 13.05 -41.47
N HIS A 103 11.79 12.07 -42.23
CA HIS A 103 10.99 10.91 -42.64
C HIS A 103 10.68 9.93 -41.49
N ASN A 104 11.55 9.85 -40.49
CA ASN A 104 11.44 8.89 -39.39
C ASN A 104 10.72 9.48 -38.16
N VAL A 105 10.24 10.72 -38.24
CA VAL A 105 9.57 11.42 -37.12
C VAL A 105 8.42 10.59 -36.57
N MET A 106 7.56 10.08 -37.45
CA MET A 106 6.39 9.29 -37.04
C MET A 106 6.80 8.02 -36.30
N GLN A 107 7.78 7.28 -36.84
CA GLN A 107 8.33 6.08 -36.19
C GLN A 107 8.94 6.39 -34.81
N LEU A 108 9.64 7.52 -34.67
CA LEU A 108 10.19 7.96 -33.38
C LEU A 108 9.09 8.31 -32.38
N MET A 109 8.01 8.97 -32.82
CA MET A 109 6.86 9.25 -31.96
C MET A 109 6.18 7.97 -31.49
N GLU A 110 6.00 6.99 -32.38
CA GLU A 110 5.42 5.69 -32.02
C GLU A 110 6.28 4.96 -30.98
N LEU A 111 7.60 4.94 -31.15
CA LEU A 111 8.52 4.34 -30.16
C LEU A 111 8.42 5.00 -28.78
N ILE A 112 8.31 6.34 -28.75
CA ILE A 112 8.14 7.09 -27.49
C ILE A 112 6.77 6.80 -26.88
N ASP A 113 5.70 6.80 -27.70
CA ASP A 113 4.34 6.51 -27.24
C ASP A 113 4.22 5.07 -26.71
N ASP A 114 4.91 4.10 -27.31
CA ASP A 114 5.01 2.72 -26.82
C ASP A 114 5.70 2.65 -25.44
N ALA A 115 6.86 3.29 -25.30
CA ALA A 115 7.56 3.33 -24.02
C ALA A 115 6.74 4.06 -22.93
N GLN A 116 6.08 5.16 -23.29
CA GLN A 116 5.18 5.86 -22.37
C GLN A 116 3.97 5.00 -21.97
N ARG A 117 3.42 4.22 -22.90
CA ARG A 117 2.33 3.26 -22.60
C ARG A 117 2.78 2.22 -21.58
N GLU A 118 3.96 1.64 -21.74
CA GLU A 118 4.50 0.67 -20.79
C GLU A 118 4.57 1.24 -19.36
N TYR A 119 5.07 2.47 -19.20
CA TYR A 119 5.09 3.12 -17.89
C TYR A 119 3.69 3.44 -17.35
N ARG A 120 2.73 3.81 -18.21
CA ARG A 120 1.33 4.03 -17.81
C ARG A 120 0.67 2.73 -17.35
N ASP A 121 0.91 1.64 -18.06
CA ASP A 121 0.40 0.32 -17.68
C ASP A 121 0.99 -0.13 -16.33
N GLN A 122 2.27 0.19 -16.06
CA GLN A 122 2.88 -0.03 -14.74
C GLN A 122 2.19 0.81 -13.65
N ILE A 123 1.93 2.10 -13.90
CA ILE A 123 1.21 2.98 -12.98
C ILE A 123 -0.16 2.40 -12.65
N ASP A 124 -0.92 2.00 -13.67
CA ASP A 124 -2.25 1.41 -13.52
C ASP A 124 -2.19 0.11 -12.70
N GLY A 125 -1.22 -0.75 -12.98
CA GLY A 125 -0.98 -1.98 -12.21
C GLY A 125 -0.72 -1.71 -10.73
N PHE A 126 0.19 -0.79 -10.40
CA PHE A 126 0.45 -0.40 -9.01
C PHE A 126 -0.76 0.25 -8.35
N TYR A 127 -1.51 1.07 -9.08
CA TYR A 127 -2.71 1.74 -8.58
C TYR A 127 -3.81 0.74 -8.20
N LEU A 128 -4.11 -0.21 -9.10
CA LEU A 128 -5.10 -1.27 -8.85
C LEU A 128 -4.67 -2.18 -7.69
N ASN A 129 -3.38 -2.51 -7.60
CA ASN A 129 -2.85 -3.25 -6.46
C ASN A 129 -3.03 -2.47 -5.15
N ASN A 130 -2.81 -1.15 -5.15
CA ASN A 130 -3.01 -0.32 -3.97
C ASN A 130 -4.47 -0.23 -3.51
N ILE A 131 -5.43 -0.27 -4.44
CA ILE A 131 -6.85 -0.39 -4.09
C ILE A 131 -7.08 -1.71 -3.36
N THR A 132 -6.60 -2.81 -3.93
CA THR A 132 -6.72 -4.16 -3.34
C THR A 132 -6.07 -4.23 -1.95
N LEU A 133 -4.87 -3.67 -1.78
CA LEU A 133 -4.19 -3.59 -0.48
C LEU A 133 -5.01 -2.76 0.53
N SER A 134 -5.61 -1.65 0.08
CA SER A 134 -6.42 -0.79 0.95
C SER A 134 -7.70 -1.50 1.41
N GLU A 135 -8.32 -2.31 0.55
CA GLU A 135 -9.47 -3.14 0.91
C GLU A 135 -9.09 -4.23 1.93
N GLN A 136 -7.97 -4.93 1.73
CA GLN A 136 -7.47 -5.92 2.68
C GLN A 136 -7.18 -5.28 4.05
N MET A 137 -6.50 -4.13 4.07
CA MET A 137 -6.25 -3.38 5.29
C MET A 137 -7.55 -2.97 5.99
N ALA A 138 -8.58 -2.55 5.25
CA ALA A 138 -9.87 -2.18 5.84
C ALA A 138 -10.55 -3.38 6.52
N GLN A 139 -10.53 -4.56 5.88
CA GLN A 139 -11.06 -5.79 6.48
C GLN A 139 -10.29 -6.20 7.74
N LEU A 140 -8.96 -6.08 7.73
CA LEU A 140 -8.13 -6.35 8.91
C LEU A 140 -8.42 -5.34 10.03
N GLN A 141 -8.58 -4.05 9.71
CA GLN A 141 -8.93 -3.03 10.69
C GLN A 141 -10.30 -3.28 11.33
N GLU A 142 -11.28 -3.75 10.57
CA GLU A 142 -12.58 -4.17 11.11
C GLU A 142 -12.42 -5.32 12.12
N ARG A 143 -11.63 -6.35 11.77
CA ARG A 143 -11.32 -7.46 12.69
C ARG A 143 -10.59 -6.98 13.95
N ILE A 144 -9.60 -6.11 13.81
CA ILE A 144 -8.89 -5.49 14.93
C ILE A 144 -9.86 -4.76 15.84
N ALA A 145 -10.78 -3.96 15.27
CA ALA A 145 -11.78 -3.24 16.05
C ALA A 145 -12.72 -4.19 16.81
N TRP A 146 -13.17 -5.27 16.17
CA TRP A 146 -13.99 -6.30 16.80
C TRP A 146 -13.28 -6.98 17.97
N TYR A 147 -12.04 -7.43 17.75
CA TYR A 147 -11.24 -8.07 18.79
C TYR A 147 -10.90 -7.14 19.95
N ARG A 148 -10.63 -5.86 19.67
CA ARG A 148 -10.40 -4.84 20.69
C ARG A 148 -11.64 -4.64 21.55
N ASN A 149 -12.82 -4.55 20.95
CA ASN A 149 -14.08 -4.39 21.68
C ASN A 149 -14.37 -5.60 22.59
N ILE A 150 -14.12 -6.82 22.10
CA ILE A 150 -14.29 -8.03 22.91
C ILE A 150 -13.29 -8.09 24.06
N SER A 151 -12.02 -7.77 23.79
CA SER A 151 -10.99 -7.74 24.82
C SER A 151 -11.36 -6.76 25.95
N LEU A 152 -11.80 -5.55 25.59
CA LEU A 152 -12.28 -4.56 26.57
C LEU A 152 -13.51 -5.05 27.34
N PHE A 153 -14.48 -5.67 26.66
CA PHE A 153 -15.65 -6.23 27.32
C PHE A 153 -15.27 -7.31 28.34
N LEU A 154 -14.39 -8.23 27.96
CA LEU A 154 -13.89 -9.30 28.84
C LEU A 154 -13.18 -8.72 30.07
N GLN A 155 -12.38 -7.66 29.90
CA GLN A 155 -11.70 -6.97 31.02
C GLN A 155 -12.70 -6.33 31.98
N VAL A 156 -13.62 -5.51 31.47
CA VAL A 156 -14.61 -4.80 32.29
C VAL A 156 -15.51 -5.79 33.01
N PHE A 157 -15.99 -6.82 32.31
CA PHE A 157 -16.83 -7.85 32.91
C PHE A 157 -16.07 -8.68 33.94
N GLY A 158 -14.82 -9.05 33.64
CA GLY A 158 -13.95 -9.76 34.58
C GLY A 158 -13.70 -8.98 35.86
N LEU A 159 -13.42 -7.67 35.75
CA LEU A 159 -13.28 -6.77 36.90
C LEU A 159 -14.59 -6.65 37.69
N ALA A 160 -15.73 -6.51 37.00
CA ALA A 160 -17.04 -6.44 37.64
C ALA A 160 -17.37 -7.71 38.43
N LEU A 161 -17.03 -8.91 37.93
CA LEU A 161 -17.22 -10.16 38.66
C LEU A 161 -16.34 -10.25 39.92
N ILE A 162 -15.09 -9.77 39.83
CA ILE A 162 -14.18 -9.73 40.97
C ILE A 162 -14.72 -8.75 42.03
N LEU A 163 -15.21 -7.57 41.62
CA LEU A 163 -15.81 -6.56 42.51
C LEU A 163 -17.15 -7.02 43.11
N ALA A 164 -17.99 -7.72 42.33
CA ALA A 164 -19.29 -8.22 42.78
C ALA A 164 -19.16 -9.21 43.94
N ARG A 165 -18.07 -9.99 43.99
CA ARG A 165 -17.74 -10.80 45.18
C ARG A 165 -17.58 -9.92 46.42
N ASP A 166 -16.83 -8.82 46.33
CA ASP A 166 -16.52 -7.99 47.50
C ASP A 166 -17.78 -7.29 48.03
N LEU A 167 -18.73 -6.98 47.16
CA LEU A 167 -20.08 -6.53 47.54
C LEU A 167 -20.92 -7.63 48.22
N ALA A 168 -20.82 -8.89 47.76
CA ALA A 168 -21.58 -10.01 48.31
C ALA A 168 -21.03 -10.55 49.66
N ARG A 169 -19.88 -10.06 50.12
CA ARG A 169 -19.30 -10.39 51.43
C ARG A 169 -19.75 -9.47 52.57
N LYS A 170 -20.38 -8.33 52.27
CA LYS A 170 -21.02 -7.43 53.26
C LYS A 170 -22.48 -7.84 53.47
#